data_AF-A0A3M8H4J5-F1
#
_entry.id   AF-A0A3M8H4J5-F1
#
_cell.length_a   1.000
_cell.length_b   1.000
_cell.length_c   1.000
_cell.angle_alpha   90.00
_cell.angle_beta   90.00
_cell.angle_gamma   90.00
#
_symmetry.space_group_name_H-M   'P 1'
#
loop_
_entity.id
_entity.type
_entity.pdbx_description
1 polymer ?
#
loop_
_entity_poly.entity_id
_entity_poly.type
_entity_poly.pdbx_seq_one_letter_code
_entity_poly.pdbx_strand_id
1 'polypeptide(L)'
;MSLIFHISDIKNYQDLADYLEVTTGYLSKVINDPNRYQCFEIPKKDNSLRSIYSPTKDLLVIQLKIKKLIEQNFNPHYKAHGFINGKDFITNAYNHIGKNFVLNLDLNNFFESISIKRVNNMFQRYFKVRPNISTVLAHICCHPDGFLPQGAPTSPIISNVICKSLDKDLTELAKSLKLTYYSRYADDITFSCKKKDFPKILAEDINGNIVLSNHLTNLIEKHGFKVNLNKTRLQSKYMHQEVTGITVNKKINLNRRYIKRIRAILYSFKKYVDEPDIPIGKFCEFYNITNNNIEETKYRIFNILKGHIIHISHVKGYNDSNFLDFMRKFNELLELYSLSIPAIKVLDSSNNFFKRNTLVIYPLNSLDDPQYFVDRDFIKNGNFEIDSVCYGQGSGFYLKDIGIVTNYHVVSLIIEEVLEKKLTFCKEYYLEYFTESNGKQYKYHAKIIAYDKEKDIAILKPKYPDLVDSGFKYNKRFNINDSITLLGFPNHTTGSEFRSDKGKIIRKIKNKNISTYEIDAKIFAGNSGGPVLNYKNEVIGIATKGFTDRGIVPPEFIPIKYAIEVYKNHTDKKL
;
A
#
# COMPACT_ATOMS: atom_id res chain seq x y z
N MET A 1 12.81 -11.28 -25.63
CA MET A 1 12.67 -12.27 -24.54
C MET A 1 14.07 -12.56 -24.01
N SER A 2 14.41 -12.13 -22.79
CA SER A 2 15.66 -12.57 -22.15
C SER A 2 15.51 -14.05 -21.78
N LEU A 3 16.39 -14.93 -22.26
CA LEU A 3 16.47 -16.30 -21.75
C LEU A 3 16.66 -16.24 -20.22
N ILE A 4 15.77 -16.89 -19.47
CA ILE A 4 15.92 -17.04 -18.02
C ILE A 4 17.09 -18.01 -17.82
N PHE A 5 18.18 -17.55 -17.23
CA PHE A 5 19.29 -18.42 -16.85
C PHE A 5 18.84 -19.36 -15.74
N HIS A 6 18.95 -20.67 -15.97
CA HIS A 6 18.58 -21.67 -14.98
C HIS A 6 19.77 -22.01 -14.09
N ILE A 7 19.54 -22.08 -12.78
CA ILE A 7 20.59 -22.46 -11.82
C ILE A 7 21.18 -23.86 -12.11
N SER A 8 20.42 -24.74 -12.78
CA SER A 8 20.87 -26.05 -13.25
C SER A 8 21.89 -25.98 -14.39
N ASP A 9 22.02 -24.83 -15.06
CA ASP A 9 22.96 -24.62 -16.18
C ASP A 9 24.41 -24.51 -15.70
N ILE A 10 24.62 -24.31 -14.38
CA ILE A 10 25.93 -24.33 -13.73
C ILE A 10 26.39 -25.79 -13.61
N LYS A 11 27.26 -26.24 -14.52
CA LYS A 11 27.67 -27.65 -14.65
C LYS A 11 28.93 -27.99 -13.87
N ASN A 12 29.81 -27.02 -13.66
CA ASN A 12 31.11 -27.20 -13.00
C ASN A 12 31.50 -25.96 -12.17
N TYR A 13 32.65 -26.04 -11.48
CA TYR A 13 33.12 -24.98 -10.58
C TYR A 13 33.54 -23.70 -11.34
N GLN A 14 34.05 -23.83 -12.56
CA GLN A 14 34.37 -22.70 -13.43
C GLN A 14 33.09 -21.95 -13.82
N ASP A 15 32.04 -22.65 -14.27
CA ASP A 15 30.76 -22.02 -14.62
C ASP A 15 30.17 -21.22 -13.45
N LEU A 16 30.33 -21.73 -12.22
CA LEU A 16 29.87 -21.03 -11.02
C LEU A 16 30.68 -19.76 -10.79
N ALA A 17 32.01 -19.84 -10.90
CA ALA A 17 32.89 -18.69 -10.76
C ALA A 17 32.59 -17.62 -11.82
N ASP A 18 32.38 -18.04 -13.06
CA ASP A 18 32.03 -17.16 -14.18
C ASP A 18 30.67 -16.47 -13.95
N TYR A 19 29.64 -17.20 -13.51
CA TYR A 19 28.34 -16.61 -13.13
C TYR A 19 28.48 -15.59 -11.99
N LEU A 20 29.36 -15.87 -11.04
CA LEU A 20 29.64 -14.98 -9.92
C LEU A 20 30.59 -13.83 -10.30
N GLU A 21 31.11 -13.81 -11.54
CA GLU A 21 32.09 -12.86 -12.08
C GLU A 21 33.34 -12.76 -11.20
N VAL A 22 33.86 -13.91 -10.78
CA VAL A 22 35.09 -14.03 -9.99
C VAL A 22 35.96 -15.15 -10.52
N THR A 23 37.26 -15.14 -10.20
CA THR A 23 38.14 -16.27 -10.52
C THR A 23 37.87 -17.45 -9.59
N THR A 24 38.14 -18.66 -10.06
CA THR A 24 38.04 -19.89 -9.24
C THR A 24 38.95 -19.85 -8.02
N GLY A 25 40.16 -19.29 -8.14
CA GLY A 25 41.08 -19.08 -7.01
C GLY A 25 40.52 -18.12 -5.96
N TYR A 26 39.90 -17.01 -6.39
CA TYR A 26 39.27 -16.06 -5.47
C TYR A 26 38.04 -16.66 -4.79
N LEU A 27 37.17 -17.35 -5.53
CA LEU A 27 36.02 -18.05 -4.97
C LEU A 27 36.44 -19.07 -3.90
N SER A 28 37.49 -19.85 -4.17
CA SER A 28 38.04 -20.81 -3.22
C SER A 28 38.56 -20.13 -1.95
N LYS A 29 39.27 -19.00 -2.10
CA LYS A 29 39.75 -18.20 -0.97
C LYS A 29 38.60 -17.73 -0.07
N VAL A 30 37.54 -17.17 -0.65
CA VAL A 30 36.38 -16.67 0.13
C VAL A 30 35.63 -17.81 0.81
N ILE A 31 35.47 -18.96 0.15
CA ILE A 31 34.80 -20.12 0.74
C ILE A 31 35.60 -20.70 1.90
N ASN A 32 36.92 -20.79 1.78
CA ASN A 32 37.77 -21.43 2.79
C ASN A 32 38.20 -20.49 3.92
N ASP A 33 37.83 -19.21 3.88
CA ASP A 33 38.09 -18.27 4.97
C ASP A 33 37.26 -18.63 6.22
N PRO A 34 37.88 -19.02 7.35
CA PRO A 34 37.14 -19.34 8.57
C PRO A 34 36.42 -18.12 9.17
N ASN A 35 36.87 -16.90 8.87
CA ASN A 35 36.34 -15.65 9.41
C ASN A 35 35.36 -14.96 8.44
N ARG A 36 34.81 -15.70 7.48
CA ARG A 36 33.85 -15.19 6.47
C ARG A 36 32.50 -14.71 7.03
N TYR A 37 32.28 -14.84 8.35
CA TYR A 37 31.17 -14.25 9.09
C TYR A 37 31.66 -13.51 10.34
N GLN A 38 31.08 -12.35 10.60
CA GLN A 38 31.21 -11.63 11.86
C GLN A 38 29.97 -11.89 12.72
N CYS A 39 30.17 -12.34 13.96
CA CYS A 39 29.11 -12.57 14.92
C CYS A 39 28.97 -11.37 15.87
N PHE A 40 27.74 -10.96 16.13
CA PHE A 40 27.39 -9.97 17.16
C PHE A 40 26.00 -10.24 17.71
N GLU A 41 25.68 -9.70 18.89
CA GLU A 41 24.41 -9.97 19.58
C GLU A 41 23.47 -8.78 19.55
N ILE A 42 22.16 -9.06 19.45
CA ILE A 42 21.08 -8.08 19.54
C ILE A 42 20.08 -8.55 20.60
N PRO A 43 19.58 -7.66 21.49
CA PRO A 43 18.54 -8.03 22.45
C PRO A 43 17.21 -8.36 21.75
N LYS A 44 16.55 -9.44 22.19
CA LYS A 44 15.17 -9.76 21.86
C LYS A 44 14.21 -8.98 22.76
N LYS A 45 12.91 -9.05 22.45
CA LYS A 45 11.84 -8.40 23.23
C LYS A 45 11.76 -8.87 24.69
N ASP A 46 12.23 -10.08 24.96
CA ASP A 46 12.30 -10.70 26.29
C ASP A 46 13.67 -10.51 26.97
N ASN A 47 14.50 -9.60 26.44
CA ASN A 47 15.90 -9.35 26.83
C ASN A 47 16.87 -10.53 26.60
N SER A 48 16.42 -11.67 26.10
CA SER A 48 17.36 -12.73 25.68
C SER A 48 18.18 -12.26 24.47
N LEU A 49 19.40 -12.74 24.32
CA LEU A 49 20.29 -12.34 23.23
C LEU A 49 20.00 -13.15 21.95
N ARG A 50 20.17 -12.51 20.80
CA ARG A 50 20.11 -13.12 19.47
C ARG A 50 21.45 -12.89 18.79
N SER A 51 22.16 -13.96 18.50
CA SER A 51 23.37 -13.94 17.68
C SER A 51 22.99 -13.67 16.22
N ILE A 52 23.68 -12.72 15.60
CA ILE A 52 23.57 -12.35 14.20
C ILE A 52 24.92 -12.61 13.55
N TYR A 53 24.90 -13.27 12.40
CA TYR A 53 26.07 -13.64 11.62
C TYR A 53 26.05 -12.84 10.31
N SER A 54 26.78 -11.73 10.28
CA SER A 54 26.92 -10.91 9.08
C SER A 54 28.05 -11.43 8.21
N PRO A 55 27.83 -11.71 6.91
CA PRO A 55 28.91 -12.12 6.02
C PRO A 55 29.94 -10.99 5.85
N THR A 56 31.20 -11.36 5.57
CA THR A 56 32.22 -10.40 5.12
C THR A 56 31.81 -9.76 3.79
N LYS A 57 32.42 -8.62 3.43
CA LYS A 57 32.07 -7.90 2.18
C LYS A 57 32.17 -8.79 0.95
N ASP A 58 33.23 -9.59 0.87
CA ASP A 58 33.50 -10.50 -0.24
C ASP A 58 32.42 -11.60 -0.35
N LEU A 59 32.08 -12.23 0.79
CA LEU A 59 31.02 -13.23 0.83
C LEU A 59 29.65 -12.63 0.55
N LEU A 60 29.37 -11.42 1.05
CA LEU A 60 28.12 -10.71 0.85
C LEU A 60 27.83 -10.50 -0.64
N VAL A 61 28.82 -10.04 -1.41
CA VAL A 61 28.68 -9.82 -2.87
C VAL A 61 28.32 -11.12 -3.58
N ILE A 62 29.03 -12.21 -3.28
CA ILE A 62 28.77 -13.54 -3.85
C ILE A 62 27.36 -14.01 -3.48
N GLN A 63 26.98 -13.91 -2.21
CA GLN A 63 25.66 -14.34 -1.74
C GLN A 63 24.52 -13.51 -2.34
N LEU A 64 24.72 -12.22 -2.60
CA LEU A 64 23.72 -11.39 -3.30
C LEU A 64 23.47 -11.87 -4.74
N LYS A 65 24.52 -12.29 -5.46
CA LYS A 65 24.37 -12.88 -6.80
C LYS A 65 23.65 -14.22 -6.74
N ILE A 66 24.00 -15.09 -5.79
CA ILE A 66 23.30 -16.36 -5.57
C ILE A 66 21.84 -16.14 -5.17
N LYS A 67 21.56 -15.16 -4.30
CA LYS A 67 20.19 -14.81 -3.91
C LYS A 67 19.35 -14.48 -5.15
N LYS A 68 19.85 -13.63 -6.05
CA LYS A 68 19.18 -13.27 -7.30
C LYS A 68 18.95 -14.50 -8.19
N LEU A 69 19.93 -15.38 -8.29
CA LEU A 69 19.81 -16.64 -9.03
C LEU A 69 18.69 -17.54 -8.49
N ILE A 70 18.61 -17.68 -7.15
CA ILE A 70 17.55 -18.44 -6.48
C ILE A 70 16.19 -17.77 -6.72
N GLU A 71 16.09 -16.44 -6.55
CA GLU A 71 14.85 -15.68 -6.74
C GLU A 71 14.29 -15.83 -8.17
N GLN A 72 15.16 -15.85 -9.19
CA GLN A 72 14.75 -16.03 -10.59
C GLN A 72 14.25 -17.45 -10.90
N ASN A 73 14.69 -18.45 -10.13
CA ASN A 73 14.38 -19.87 -10.36
C ASN A 73 13.40 -20.44 -9.31
N PHE A 74 12.89 -19.63 -8.39
CA PHE A 74 12.01 -20.06 -7.31
C PHE A 74 10.61 -19.44 -7.43
N ASN A 75 9.59 -20.31 -7.40
CA ASN A 75 8.22 -19.87 -7.23
C ASN A 75 7.77 -20.08 -5.77
N PRO A 76 7.55 -19.01 -4.99
CA PRO A 76 7.17 -19.12 -3.58
C PRO A 76 5.78 -19.76 -3.40
N HIS A 77 5.58 -20.43 -2.27
CA HIS A 77 4.25 -20.92 -1.91
C HIS A 77 3.31 -19.74 -1.67
N TYR A 78 2.10 -19.77 -2.23
CA TYR A 78 1.17 -18.63 -2.19
C TYR A 78 0.70 -18.26 -0.77
N LYS A 79 0.80 -19.18 0.21
CA LYS A 79 0.53 -18.92 1.65
C LYS A 79 1.72 -18.38 2.44
N ALA A 80 2.91 -18.35 1.86
CA ALA A 80 4.06 -17.71 2.48
C ALA A 80 4.02 -16.20 2.20
N HIS A 81 4.36 -15.40 3.20
CA HIS A 81 4.40 -13.93 3.15
C HIS A 81 5.74 -13.34 3.56
N GLY A 82 6.49 -14.00 4.44
CA GLY A 82 7.80 -13.53 4.87
C GLY A 82 8.82 -13.64 3.75
N PHE A 83 9.65 -12.61 3.58
CA PHE A 83 10.76 -12.57 2.60
C PHE A 83 10.34 -12.78 1.13
N ILE A 84 9.10 -12.44 0.77
CA ILE A 84 8.59 -12.56 -0.59
C ILE A 84 8.30 -11.17 -1.13
N ASN A 85 8.77 -10.88 -2.35
CA ASN A 85 8.54 -9.60 -2.98
C ASN A 85 7.04 -9.30 -3.11
N GLY A 86 6.63 -8.07 -2.79
CA GLY A 86 5.22 -7.65 -2.79
C GLY A 86 4.37 -8.21 -1.64
N LYS A 87 4.97 -8.95 -0.69
CA LYS A 87 4.30 -9.43 0.53
C LYS A 87 5.02 -8.90 1.76
N ASP A 88 4.24 -8.65 2.79
CA ASP A 88 4.69 -8.11 4.07
C ASP A 88 3.83 -8.64 5.23
N PHE A 89 4.13 -8.16 6.44
CA PHE A 89 3.41 -8.51 7.67
C PHE A 89 1.93 -8.06 7.63
N ILE A 90 1.57 -7.05 6.82
CA ILE A 90 0.19 -6.56 6.67
C ILE A 90 -0.60 -7.50 5.78
N THR A 91 -0.05 -7.87 4.61
CA THR A 91 -0.66 -8.85 3.70
C THR A 91 -0.85 -10.21 4.39
N ASN A 92 0.07 -10.59 5.29
CA ASN A 92 -0.08 -11.77 6.12
C ASN A 92 -1.30 -11.63 7.04
N ALA A 93 -1.34 -10.57 7.86
CA ALA A 93 -2.41 -10.31 8.80
C ALA A 93 -3.80 -10.17 8.14
N TYR A 94 -3.87 -9.61 6.93
CA TYR A 94 -5.11 -9.35 6.21
C TYR A 94 -5.98 -10.59 6.03
N ASN A 95 -5.36 -11.74 5.79
CA ASN A 95 -6.08 -12.99 5.57
C ASN A 95 -6.83 -13.52 6.83
N HIS A 96 -6.49 -12.99 8.01
CA HIS A 96 -6.99 -13.45 9.30
C HIS A 96 -8.01 -12.48 9.91
N ILE A 97 -8.46 -11.48 9.15
CA ILE A 97 -9.44 -10.50 9.62
C ILE A 97 -10.79 -11.16 9.92
N GLY A 98 -11.39 -10.80 11.06
CA GLY A 98 -12.78 -11.17 11.38
C GLY A 98 -12.99 -12.66 11.60
N LYS A 99 -11.97 -13.37 12.06
CA LYS A 99 -12.00 -14.81 12.34
C LYS A 99 -12.41 -15.06 13.79
N ASN A 100 -13.13 -16.13 14.05
CA ASN A 100 -13.57 -16.47 15.41
C ASN A 100 -12.40 -16.87 16.31
N PHE A 101 -11.36 -17.47 15.72
CA PHE A 101 -10.14 -17.86 16.41
C PHE A 101 -8.91 -17.60 15.54
N VAL A 102 -7.79 -17.27 16.18
CA VAL A 102 -6.46 -17.13 15.59
C VAL A 102 -5.47 -17.91 16.46
N LEU A 103 -4.74 -18.85 15.88
CA LEU A 103 -3.65 -19.60 16.49
C LEU A 103 -2.34 -19.13 15.86
N ASN A 104 -1.43 -18.58 16.66
CA ASN A 104 -0.07 -18.24 16.24
C ASN A 104 0.92 -19.25 16.82
N LEU A 105 1.84 -19.71 15.98
CA LEU A 105 2.96 -20.58 16.33
C LEU A 105 4.25 -19.89 15.90
N ASP A 106 5.32 -20.05 16.67
CA ASP A 106 6.68 -19.58 16.36
C ASP A 106 7.58 -20.81 16.30
N LEU A 107 8.55 -20.86 15.38
CA LEU A 107 9.47 -21.99 15.26
C LEU A 107 10.77 -21.72 16.03
N ASN A 108 11.21 -22.68 16.84
CA ASN A 108 12.47 -22.58 17.59
C ASN A 108 13.67 -22.56 16.64
N ASN A 109 14.57 -21.59 16.84
CA ASN A 109 15.85 -21.47 16.13
C ASN A 109 15.69 -21.70 14.63
N PHE A 110 14.73 -21.00 14.01
CA PHE A 110 14.24 -21.30 12.68
C PHE A 110 15.35 -21.42 11.62
N PHE A 111 16.26 -20.45 11.57
CA PHE A 111 17.38 -20.48 10.63
C PHE A 111 18.41 -21.54 11.01
N GLU A 112 18.77 -21.64 12.28
CA GLU A 112 19.79 -22.56 12.77
C GLU A 112 19.35 -24.04 12.67
N SER A 113 18.04 -24.30 12.67
CA SER A 113 17.45 -25.63 12.44
C SER A 113 17.58 -26.09 10.99
N ILE A 114 17.93 -25.20 10.07
CA ILE A 114 18.18 -25.52 8.67
C ILE A 114 19.67 -25.85 8.50
N SER A 115 19.98 -27.14 8.51
CA SER A 115 21.35 -27.62 8.32
C SER A 115 21.84 -27.49 6.88
N ILE A 116 23.17 -27.40 6.71
CA ILE A 116 23.84 -27.39 5.40
C ILE A 116 23.46 -28.59 4.54
N LYS A 117 23.19 -29.76 5.15
CA LYS A 117 22.68 -30.94 4.45
C LYS A 117 21.30 -30.70 3.83
N ARG A 118 20.40 -30.00 4.54
CA ARG A 118 19.08 -29.62 4.00
C ARG A 118 19.22 -28.63 2.84
N VAL A 119 20.13 -27.67 2.95
CA VAL A 119 20.43 -26.69 1.88
C VAL A 119 21.03 -27.37 0.65
N ASN A 120 22.00 -28.27 0.83
CA ASN A 120 22.59 -29.06 -0.26
C ASN A 120 21.51 -29.90 -0.97
N ASN A 121 20.70 -30.63 -0.20
CA ASN A 121 19.59 -31.43 -0.73
C ASN A 121 18.55 -30.56 -1.45
N MET A 122 18.28 -29.35 -0.97
CA MET A 122 17.40 -28.40 -1.63
C MET A 122 17.92 -28.04 -3.03
N PHE A 123 19.20 -27.68 -3.17
CA PHE A 123 19.82 -27.40 -4.48
C PHE A 123 19.73 -28.61 -5.43
N GLN A 124 19.98 -29.82 -4.93
CA GLN A 124 19.90 -31.02 -5.77
C GLN A 124 18.46 -31.37 -6.17
N ARG A 125 17.52 -31.36 -5.22
CA ARG A 125 16.17 -31.90 -5.43
C ARG A 125 15.24 -30.89 -6.07
N TYR A 126 15.26 -29.64 -5.62
CA TYR A 126 14.37 -28.59 -6.12
C TYR A 126 14.94 -27.97 -7.39
N PHE A 127 16.20 -27.55 -7.35
CA PHE A 127 16.85 -26.83 -8.45
C PHE A 127 17.59 -27.72 -9.45
N LYS A 128 17.65 -29.04 -9.21
CA LYS A 128 18.32 -30.02 -10.08
C LYS A 128 19.81 -29.72 -10.32
N VAL A 129 20.47 -29.07 -9.36
CA VAL A 129 21.91 -28.77 -9.41
C VAL A 129 22.71 -30.05 -9.19
N ARG A 130 23.84 -30.19 -9.88
CA ARG A 130 24.75 -31.34 -9.73
C ARG A 130 25.34 -31.43 -8.31
N PRO A 131 25.56 -32.64 -7.76
CA PRO A 131 25.97 -32.83 -6.36
C PRO A 131 27.26 -32.10 -5.92
N ASN A 132 28.25 -32.00 -6.81
CA ASN A 132 29.48 -31.26 -6.55
C ASN A 132 29.22 -29.75 -6.41
N ILE A 133 28.41 -29.18 -7.30
CA ILE A 133 28.09 -27.74 -7.28
C ILE A 133 27.11 -27.39 -6.16
N SER A 134 26.14 -28.25 -5.88
CA SER A 134 25.21 -28.05 -4.77
C SER A 134 25.92 -28.02 -3.42
N THR A 135 27.00 -28.79 -3.28
CA THR A 135 27.86 -28.79 -2.08
C THR A 135 28.57 -27.44 -1.94
N VAL A 136 29.18 -26.94 -3.02
CA VAL A 136 29.83 -25.61 -3.04
C VAL A 136 28.83 -24.49 -2.71
N LEU A 137 27.65 -24.49 -3.36
CA LEU A 137 26.60 -23.51 -3.09
C LEU A 137 26.12 -23.55 -1.63
N ALA A 138 25.98 -24.75 -1.05
CA ALA A 138 25.61 -24.90 0.35
C ALA A 138 26.71 -24.35 1.28
N HIS A 139 27.99 -24.59 0.98
CA HIS A 139 29.11 -24.03 1.74
C HIS A 139 29.20 -22.50 1.65
N ILE A 140 28.81 -21.90 0.52
CA ILE A 140 28.73 -20.44 0.38
C ILE A 140 27.56 -19.89 1.21
N CYS A 141 26.41 -20.56 1.20
CA CYS A 141 25.18 -20.03 1.83
C CYS A 141 25.09 -20.29 3.35
N CYS A 142 25.82 -21.26 3.87
CA CYS A 142 25.77 -21.64 5.28
C CYS A 142 26.95 -21.12 6.10
N HIS A 143 26.74 -21.00 7.41
CA HIS A 143 27.82 -20.81 8.38
C HIS A 143 28.78 -22.02 8.33
N PRO A 144 30.09 -21.86 8.58
CA PRO A 144 31.04 -22.98 8.71
C PRO A 144 30.56 -24.12 9.62
N ASP A 145 29.84 -23.79 10.70
CA ASP A 145 29.28 -24.78 11.64
C ASP A 145 28.06 -25.55 11.08
N GLY A 146 27.69 -25.33 9.81
CA GLY A 146 26.74 -26.18 9.10
C GLY A 146 25.27 -25.81 9.29
N PHE A 147 24.95 -24.55 9.59
CA PHE A 147 23.58 -24.04 9.68
C PHE A 147 23.35 -22.81 8.78
N LEU A 148 22.10 -22.44 8.56
CA LEU A 148 21.74 -21.24 7.80
C LEU A 148 21.86 -19.99 8.71
N PRO A 149 22.75 -19.03 8.41
CA PRO A 149 23.03 -17.94 9.34
C PRO A 149 21.97 -16.85 9.33
N GLN A 150 21.58 -16.37 10.51
CA GLN A 150 20.75 -15.17 10.63
C GLN A 150 21.60 -13.93 10.33
N GLY A 151 21.46 -13.36 9.13
CA GLY A 151 22.20 -12.18 8.68
C GLY A 151 22.69 -12.28 7.24
N ALA A 152 22.85 -13.49 6.69
CA ALA A 152 23.17 -13.68 5.28
C ALA A 152 21.98 -13.34 4.37
N PRO A 153 22.19 -12.67 3.22
CA PRO A 153 21.13 -12.30 2.29
C PRO A 153 20.46 -13.49 1.59
N THR A 154 21.09 -14.67 1.54
CA THR A 154 20.53 -15.89 0.95
C THR A 154 19.61 -16.65 1.93
N SER A 155 19.83 -16.51 3.24
CA SER A 155 19.07 -17.23 4.28
C SER A 155 17.55 -17.04 4.15
N PRO A 156 17.02 -15.81 3.98
CA PRO A 156 15.58 -15.59 3.82
C PRO A 156 14.96 -16.39 2.68
N ILE A 157 15.56 -16.37 1.48
CA ILE A 157 15.00 -17.05 0.31
C ILE A 157 15.14 -18.58 0.41
N ILE A 158 16.29 -19.07 0.90
CA ILE A 158 16.53 -20.50 1.14
C ILE A 158 15.51 -21.06 2.13
N SER A 159 15.23 -20.34 3.22
CA SER A 159 14.24 -20.76 4.21
C SER A 159 12.85 -20.96 3.59
N ASN A 160 12.45 -20.09 2.64
CA ASN A 160 11.18 -20.24 1.92
C ASN A 160 11.17 -21.41 0.95
N VAL A 161 12.27 -21.70 0.26
CA VAL A 161 12.36 -22.88 -0.62
C VAL A 161 12.19 -24.15 0.22
N ILE A 162 12.87 -24.23 1.36
CA ILE A 162 12.83 -25.39 2.27
C ILE A 162 11.44 -25.56 2.89
N CYS A 163 10.80 -24.47 3.33
CA CYS A 163 9.46 -24.52 3.89
C CYS A 163 8.36 -24.79 2.86
N LYS A 164 8.64 -24.86 1.56
CA LYS A 164 7.61 -25.06 0.52
C LYS A 164 6.82 -26.37 0.70
N SER A 165 7.48 -27.44 1.16
CA SER A 165 6.80 -28.72 1.46
C SER A 165 5.98 -28.63 2.75
N LEU A 166 6.51 -27.96 3.78
CA LEU A 166 5.78 -27.69 5.02
C LEU A 166 4.52 -26.87 4.75
N ASP A 167 4.65 -25.81 3.96
CA ASP A 167 3.54 -24.92 3.59
C ASP A 167 2.46 -25.67 2.82
N LYS A 168 2.84 -26.62 1.96
CA LYS A 168 1.90 -27.48 1.23
C LYS A 168 1.09 -28.32 2.22
N ASP A 169 1.75 -29.08 3.09
CA ASP A 169 1.11 -29.99 4.05
C ASP A 169 0.21 -29.22 5.04
N LEU A 170 0.68 -28.07 5.58
CA LEU A 170 -0.12 -27.24 6.48
C LEU A 170 -1.32 -26.57 5.78
N THR A 171 -1.17 -26.23 4.50
CA THR A 171 -2.28 -25.71 3.68
C THR A 171 -3.33 -26.79 3.43
N GLU A 172 -2.90 -28.03 3.15
CA GLU A 172 -3.80 -29.17 2.96
C GLU A 172 -4.54 -29.49 4.26
N LEU A 173 -3.85 -29.48 5.41
CA LEU A 173 -4.48 -29.59 6.73
C LEU A 173 -5.50 -28.48 6.96
N ALA A 174 -5.19 -27.22 6.67
CA ALA A 174 -6.16 -26.13 6.82
C ALA A 174 -7.40 -26.32 5.93
N LYS A 175 -7.20 -26.78 4.69
CA LYS A 175 -8.29 -27.05 3.74
C LYS A 175 -9.21 -28.17 4.21
N SER A 176 -8.65 -29.28 4.71
CA SER A 176 -9.44 -30.42 5.18
C SER A 176 -10.37 -30.07 6.35
N LEU A 177 -9.98 -29.08 7.15
CA LEU A 177 -10.77 -28.63 8.30
C LEU A 177 -11.97 -27.76 7.92
N LYS A 178 -12.08 -27.22 6.71
CA LYS A 178 -13.12 -26.25 6.28
C LYS A 178 -13.16 -24.97 7.13
N LEU A 179 -13.40 -23.82 6.50
CA LEU A 179 -13.45 -22.50 7.16
C LEU A 179 -12.18 -22.13 7.96
N THR A 180 -11.07 -22.85 7.75
CA THR A 180 -9.77 -22.61 8.35
C THR A 180 -8.81 -22.08 7.30
N TYR A 181 -8.02 -21.09 7.69
CA TYR A 181 -7.03 -20.44 6.85
C TYR A 181 -5.65 -20.57 7.48
N TYR A 182 -4.65 -20.79 6.65
CA TYR A 182 -3.24 -20.89 7.03
C TYR A 182 -2.41 -19.87 6.26
N SER A 183 -1.45 -19.26 6.95
CA SER A 183 -0.35 -18.50 6.36
C SER A 183 0.94 -18.65 7.18
N ARG A 184 2.07 -18.30 6.56
CA ARG A 184 3.38 -18.24 7.22
C ARG A 184 4.11 -16.95 6.89
N TYR A 185 4.69 -16.31 7.90
CA TYR A 185 5.59 -15.18 7.77
C TYR A 185 6.93 -15.54 8.42
N ALA A 186 7.91 -15.94 7.60
CA ALA A 186 9.18 -16.48 8.10
C ALA A 186 8.93 -17.71 9.02
N ASP A 187 9.28 -17.59 10.31
CA ASP A 187 9.08 -18.54 11.39
C ASP A 187 7.69 -18.48 12.03
N ASP A 188 6.97 -17.36 11.90
CA ASP A 188 5.61 -17.20 12.39
C ASP A 188 4.61 -17.95 11.50
N ILE A 189 3.96 -18.97 12.05
CA ILE A 189 2.85 -19.69 11.42
C ILE A 189 1.54 -19.23 12.04
N THR A 190 0.53 -18.97 11.22
CA THR A 190 -0.81 -18.59 11.70
C THR A 190 -1.89 -19.45 11.09
N PHE A 191 -2.72 -20.03 11.96
CA PHE A 191 -4.03 -20.59 11.61
C PHE A 191 -5.13 -19.66 12.07
N SER A 192 -6.23 -19.57 11.32
CA SER A 192 -7.44 -18.89 11.80
C SER A 192 -8.69 -19.57 11.27
N CYS A 193 -9.81 -19.48 11.97
CA CYS A 193 -11.05 -20.08 11.47
C CYS A 193 -12.31 -19.29 11.83
N LYS A 194 -13.37 -19.45 11.04
CA LYS A 194 -14.72 -18.90 11.31
C LYS A 194 -15.66 -19.88 12.02
N LYS A 195 -15.16 -21.03 12.47
CA LYS A 195 -15.96 -22.03 13.19
C LYS A 195 -16.41 -21.53 14.56
N LYS A 196 -17.47 -22.14 15.11
CA LYS A 196 -17.93 -21.87 16.48
C LYS A 196 -16.92 -22.31 17.52
N ASP A 197 -16.30 -23.47 17.30
CA ASP A 197 -15.26 -24.05 18.14
C ASP A 197 -13.96 -24.19 17.36
N PHE A 198 -12.83 -24.01 18.04
CA PHE A 198 -11.52 -24.18 17.42
C PHE A 198 -11.22 -25.67 17.16
N PRO A 199 -10.67 -26.06 15.99
CA PRO A 199 -10.38 -27.47 15.71
C PRO A 199 -9.34 -28.05 16.66
N LYS A 200 -9.74 -29.02 17.51
CA LYS A 200 -8.85 -29.71 18.46
C LYS A 200 -7.66 -30.43 17.80
N ILE A 201 -7.82 -30.82 16.53
CA ILE A 201 -6.72 -31.36 15.70
C ILE A 201 -5.61 -30.33 15.43
N LEU A 202 -5.81 -29.04 15.71
CA LEU A 202 -4.76 -28.03 15.70
C LEU A 202 -4.25 -27.77 17.12
N ALA A 203 -5.14 -27.32 18.00
CA ALA A 203 -4.82 -27.01 19.40
C ALA A 203 -6.09 -26.99 20.26
N GLU A 204 -5.91 -27.02 21.56
CA GLU A 204 -6.95 -26.83 22.57
C GLU A 204 -6.45 -25.88 23.66
N ASP A 205 -7.38 -25.12 24.26
CA ASP A 205 -7.12 -24.31 25.44
C ASP A 205 -7.62 -25.08 26.67
N ILE A 206 -6.69 -25.52 27.52
CA ILE A 206 -6.98 -26.27 28.75
C ILE A 206 -6.65 -25.34 29.92
N ASN A 207 -7.69 -24.72 30.49
CA ASN A 207 -7.59 -23.81 31.64
C ASN A 207 -6.57 -22.66 31.44
N GLY A 208 -6.49 -22.09 30.23
CA GLY A 208 -5.56 -21.02 29.88
C GLY A 208 -4.21 -21.50 29.32
N ASN A 209 -3.97 -22.82 29.33
CA ASN A 209 -2.77 -23.42 28.73
C ASN A 209 -3.09 -23.92 27.33
N ILE A 210 -2.40 -23.35 26.33
CA ILE A 210 -2.57 -23.76 24.93
C ILE A 210 -1.75 -25.03 24.67
N VAL A 211 -2.44 -26.11 24.36
CA VAL A 211 -1.84 -27.41 24.04
C VAL A 211 -2.01 -27.69 22.55
N LEU A 212 -0.89 -27.87 21.84
CA LEU A 212 -0.92 -28.27 20.43
C LEU A 212 -1.24 -29.75 20.31
N SER A 213 -1.99 -30.12 19.28
CA SER A 213 -2.26 -31.53 19.01
C SER A 213 -0.98 -32.26 18.56
N ASN A 214 -0.87 -33.54 18.88
CA ASN A 214 0.21 -34.39 18.36
C ASN A 214 0.24 -34.42 16.83
N HIS A 215 -0.93 -34.33 16.18
CA HIS A 215 -1.02 -34.33 14.72
C HIS A 215 -0.29 -33.12 14.10
N LEU A 216 -0.54 -31.91 14.63
CA LEU A 216 0.11 -30.69 14.14
C LEU A 216 1.60 -30.66 14.49
N THR A 217 1.95 -31.04 15.71
CA THR A 217 3.35 -31.10 16.17
C THR A 217 4.17 -32.08 15.32
N ASN A 218 3.69 -33.31 15.13
CA ASN A 218 4.37 -34.32 14.31
C ASN A 218 4.50 -33.89 12.85
N LEU A 219 3.50 -33.18 12.30
CA LEU A 219 3.57 -32.65 10.94
C LEU A 219 4.72 -31.63 10.81
N ILE A 220 4.84 -30.69 11.76
CA ILE A 220 5.91 -29.68 11.75
C ILE A 220 7.29 -30.35 11.97
N GLU A 221 7.38 -31.32 12.90
CA GLU A 221 8.60 -32.06 13.19
C GLU A 221 9.07 -32.94 12.03
N LYS A 222 8.15 -33.53 11.26
CA LYS A 222 8.44 -34.25 10.01
C LYS A 222 9.20 -33.37 9.00
N HIS A 223 8.96 -32.06 8.98
CA HIS A 223 9.69 -31.11 8.13
C HIS A 223 10.96 -30.55 8.81
N GLY A 224 11.37 -31.10 9.96
CA GLY A 224 12.61 -30.75 10.63
C GLY A 224 12.57 -29.46 11.43
N PHE A 225 11.39 -29.05 11.91
CA PHE A 225 11.22 -27.85 12.73
C PHE A 225 10.56 -28.22 14.07
N LYS A 226 10.78 -27.40 15.11
CA LYS A 226 10.13 -27.54 16.41
C LYS A 226 9.37 -26.26 16.75
N VAL A 227 8.21 -26.40 17.38
CA VAL A 227 7.38 -25.25 17.78
C VAL A 227 7.85 -24.70 19.12
N ASN A 228 7.87 -23.37 19.24
CA ASN A 228 8.05 -22.67 20.50
C ASN A 228 6.71 -22.62 21.27
N LEU A 229 6.55 -23.51 22.24
CA LEU A 229 5.32 -23.60 23.03
C LEU A 229 5.08 -22.32 23.86
N ASN A 230 6.15 -21.67 24.38
CA ASN A 230 6.02 -20.45 25.18
C ASN A 230 5.50 -19.25 24.38
N LYS A 231 5.69 -19.26 23.05
CA LYS A 231 5.20 -18.20 22.16
C LYS A 231 3.93 -18.59 21.42
N THR A 232 3.43 -19.81 21.63
CA THR A 232 2.17 -20.27 21.03
C THR A 232 1.00 -19.57 21.67
N ARG A 233 0.07 -19.05 20.86
CA ARG A 233 -1.10 -18.31 21.35
C ARG A 233 -2.35 -18.68 20.57
N LEU A 234 -3.44 -18.97 21.27
CA LEU A 234 -4.78 -19.13 20.70
C LEU A 234 -5.67 -17.98 21.20
N GLN A 235 -6.24 -17.22 20.27
CA GLN A 235 -6.98 -16.00 20.55
C GLN A 235 -8.40 -16.08 19.97
N SER A 236 -9.40 -16.06 20.84
CA SER A 236 -10.81 -15.99 20.41
C SER A 236 -11.21 -14.58 19.97
N LYS A 237 -12.35 -14.46 19.28
CA LYS A 237 -12.91 -13.17 18.84
C LYS A 237 -13.25 -12.21 20.00
N TYR A 238 -13.41 -12.74 21.22
CA TYR A 238 -13.69 -11.96 22.42
C TYR A 238 -12.41 -11.40 23.06
N MET A 239 -11.25 -11.87 22.62
CA MET A 239 -9.94 -11.43 23.06
C MET A 239 -9.28 -10.56 21.99
N HIS A 240 -8.17 -9.93 22.34
CA HIS A 240 -7.32 -9.29 21.33
C HIS A 240 -6.75 -10.37 20.39
N GLN A 241 -6.97 -10.22 19.09
CA GLN A 241 -6.39 -11.10 18.06
C GLN A 241 -5.29 -10.34 17.31
N GLU A 242 -4.13 -10.97 17.20
CA GLU A 242 -2.94 -10.37 16.61
C GLU A 242 -2.25 -11.35 15.66
N VAL A 243 -1.83 -10.86 14.49
CA VAL A 243 -0.99 -11.60 13.55
C VAL A 243 0.19 -10.72 13.19
N THR A 244 1.42 -11.20 13.42
CA THR A 244 2.66 -10.47 13.09
C THR A 244 2.69 -9.01 13.58
N GLY A 245 2.25 -8.74 14.82
CA GLY A 245 2.21 -7.37 15.35
C GLY A 245 0.92 -6.59 15.10
N ILE A 246 -0.01 -7.15 14.30
CA ILE A 246 -1.15 -6.43 13.74
C ILE A 246 -2.46 -6.98 14.27
N THR A 247 -3.33 -6.08 14.74
CA THR A 247 -4.66 -6.43 15.21
C THR A 247 -5.55 -6.85 14.04
N VAL A 248 -6.26 -7.97 14.17
CA VAL A 248 -7.08 -8.55 13.08
C VAL A 248 -8.55 -8.78 13.46
N ASN A 249 -9.00 -8.42 14.66
CA ASN A 249 -10.37 -8.71 15.12
C ASN A 249 -11.49 -8.29 14.14
N LYS A 250 -11.40 -7.09 13.56
CA LYS A 250 -12.43 -6.54 12.64
C LYS A 250 -11.83 -5.94 11.37
N LYS A 251 -10.66 -5.33 11.50
CA LYS A 251 -9.87 -4.73 10.42
C LYS A 251 -8.41 -4.70 10.86
N ILE A 252 -7.50 -4.50 9.90
CA ILE A 252 -6.11 -4.18 10.20
C ILE A 252 -6.05 -2.94 11.11
N ASN A 253 -5.37 -3.09 12.24
CA ASN A 253 -5.16 -2.00 13.17
C ASN A 253 -3.91 -2.24 14.02
N LEU A 254 -3.47 -1.19 14.72
CA LEU A 254 -2.44 -1.29 15.74
C LEU A 254 -3.05 -1.47 17.12
N ASN A 255 -2.29 -2.11 18.02
CA ASN A 255 -2.68 -2.22 19.42
C ASN A 255 -2.86 -0.82 20.03
N ARG A 256 -3.95 -0.61 20.76
CA ARG A 256 -4.25 0.70 21.39
C ARG A 256 -3.14 1.17 22.33
N ARG A 257 -2.43 0.24 22.99
CA ARG A 257 -1.28 0.56 23.85
C ARG A 257 -0.14 1.20 23.07
N TYR A 258 0.11 0.75 21.84
CA TYR A 258 1.13 1.32 20.94
C TYR A 258 0.81 2.79 20.61
N ILE A 259 -0.43 3.09 20.21
CA ILE A 259 -0.88 4.46 19.90
C ILE A 259 -0.83 5.36 21.14
N LYS A 260 -1.28 4.85 22.30
CA LYS A 260 -1.23 5.60 23.57
C LYS A 260 0.21 5.92 23.98
N ARG A 261 1.13 4.98 23.79
CA ARG A 261 2.55 5.18 24.11
C ARG A 261 3.17 6.31 23.28
N ILE A 262 2.97 6.31 21.97
CA ILE A 262 3.48 7.38 21.10
C ILE A 262 2.90 8.73 21.50
N ARG A 263 1.60 8.79 21.78
CA ARG A 263 0.95 10.01 22.28
C ARG A 263 1.59 10.50 23.59
N ALA A 264 1.85 9.60 24.53
CA ALA A 264 2.45 9.93 25.81
C ALA A 264 3.89 10.44 25.65
N ILE A 265 4.69 9.81 24.77
CA ILE A 265 6.05 10.24 24.46
C ILE A 265 6.04 11.66 23.87
N LEU A 266 5.25 11.89 22.81
CA LEU A 266 5.13 13.21 22.18
C LEU A 266 4.66 14.28 23.17
N TYR A 267 3.68 13.96 24.01
CA TYR A 267 3.22 14.86 25.06
C TYR A 267 4.31 15.17 26.09
N SER A 268 5.06 14.16 26.53
CA SER A 268 6.14 14.34 27.50
C SER A 268 7.24 15.25 26.97
N PHE A 269 7.69 15.04 25.73
CA PHE A 269 8.68 15.92 25.08
C PHE A 269 8.15 17.34 24.89
N LYS A 270 6.86 17.50 24.53
CA LYS A 270 6.27 18.84 24.40
C LYS A 270 6.07 19.56 25.74
N LYS A 271 5.82 18.82 26.83
CA LYS A 271 5.61 19.39 28.16
C LYS A 271 6.93 19.83 28.81
N TYR A 272 7.99 19.05 28.64
CA TYR A 272 9.30 19.28 29.25
C TYR A 272 10.31 19.74 28.18
N VAL A 273 9.96 20.78 27.42
CA VAL A 273 10.85 21.35 26.39
C VAL A 273 12.09 21.94 27.03
N ASP A 274 11.93 22.65 28.15
CA ASP A 274 13.01 23.30 28.89
C ASP A 274 13.81 22.32 29.79
N GLU A 275 13.26 21.12 30.03
CA GLU A 275 13.87 20.07 30.86
C GLU A 275 13.87 18.70 30.13
N PRO A 276 14.58 18.56 28.99
CA PRO A 276 14.51 17.36 28.14
C PRO A 276 15.05 16.09 28.79
N ASP A 277 15.87 16.20 29.83
CA ASP A 277 16.42 15.04 30.54
C ASP A 277 15.32 14.17 31.17
N ILE A 278 14.19 14.77 31.55
CA ILE A 278 13.04 14.05 32.12
C ILE A 278 12.41 13.08 31.10
N PRO A 279 11.93 13.53 29.92
CA PRO A 279 11.41 12.62 28.90
C PRO A 279 12.49 11.70 28.33
N ILE A 280 13.75 12.13 28.23
CA ILE A 280 14.86 11.28 27.77
C ILE A 280 15.10 10.12 28.74
N GLY A 281 15.24 10.40 30.04
CA GLY A 281 15.48 9.37 31.07
C GLY A 281 14.39 8.31 31.08
N LYS A 282 13.11 8.74 31.06
CA LYS A 282 11.95 7.82 30.98
C LYS A 282 11.95 6.99 29.70
N PHE A 283 12.35 7.57 28.57
CA PHE A 283 12.43 6.84 27.31
C PHE A 283 13.56 5.80 27.36
N CYS A 284 14.74 6.19 27.85
CA CYS A 284 15.90 5.31 27.96
C CYS A 284 15.63 4.12 28.88
N GLU A 285 15.01 4.35 30.04
CA GLU A 285 14.58 3.29 30.95
C GLU A 285 13.61 2.32 30.25
N PHE A 286 12.58 2.85 29.57
CA PHE A 286 11.58 2.01 28.94
C PHE A 286 12.12 1.18 27.76
N TYR A 287 13.07 1.72 26.99
CA TYR A 287 13.63 1.08 25.81
C TYR A 287 15.01 0.44 26.04
N ASN A 288 15.50 0.40 27.28
CA ASN A 288 16.85 -0.07 27.64
C ASN A 288 17.95 0.57 26.76
N ILE A 289 17.90 1.88 26.60
CA ILE A 289 18.89 2.64 25.82
C ILE A 289 19.94 3.20 26.79
N THR A 290 21.20 2.90 26.53
CA THR A 290 22.33 3.50 27.24
C THR A 290 22.45 4.99 26.88
N ASN A 291 22.54 5.84 27.91
CA ASN A 291 22.68 7.28 27.76
C ASN A 291 24.11 7.72 28.10
N ASN A 292 25.00 7.65 27.10
CA ASN A 292 26.40 8.05 27.27
C ASN A 292 26.64 9.51 26.84
N ASN A 293 25.81 10.01 25.91
CA ASN A 293 25.84 11.38 25.40
C ASN A 293 24.41 11.85 25.17
N ILE A 294 24.01 12.97 25.77
CA ILE A 294 22.62 13.43 25.75
C ILE A 294 22.14 13.82 24.35
N GLU A 295 22.99 14.47 23.55
CA GLU A 295 22.64 14.91 22.19
C GLU A 295 22.50 13.72 21.24
N GLU A 296 23.43 12.77 21.30
CA GLU A 296 23.36 11.54 20.51
C GLU A 296 22.13 10.71 20.91
N THR A 297 21.87 10.61 22.22
CA THR A 297 20.71 9.89 22.77
C THR A 297 19.41 10.54 22.31
N LYS A 298 19.30 11.87 22.39
CA LYS A 298 18.15 12.63 21.88
C LYS A 298 17.94 12.36 20.38
N TYR A 299 18.99 12.43 19.56
CA TYR A 299 18.91 12.12 18.13
C TYR A 299 18.43 10.68 17.86
N ARG A 300 18.94 9.70 18.62
CA ARG A 300 18.53 8.29 18.53
C ARG A 300 17.07 8.10 18.91
N ILE A 301 16.61 8.71 20.00
CA ILE A 301 15.22 8.66 20.47
C ILE A 301 14.27 9.19 19.39
N PHE A 302 14.57 10.34 18.81
CA PHE A 302 13.69 10.93 17.80
C PHE A 302 13.65 10.10 16.51
N ASN A 303 14.74 9.43 16.11
CA ASN A 303 14.70 8.48 15.00
C ASN A 303 13.84 7.24 15.30
N ILE A 304 13.92 6.70 16.52
CA ILE A 304 13.05 5.59 16.95
C ILE A 304 11.58 6.04 16.94
N LEU A 305 11.29 7.23 17.49
CA LEU A 305 9.94 7.80 17.51
C LEU A 305 9.40 8.05 16.10
N LYS A 306 10.24 8.55 15.19
CA LYS A 306 9.92 8.70 13.76
C LYS A 306 9.51 7.38 13.14
N GLY A 307 10.29 6.32 13.35
CA GLY A 307 9.96 4.96 12.89
C GLY A 307 8.64 4.48 13.46
N HIS A 308 8.38 4.74 14.74
CA HIS A 308 7.12 4.38 15.37
C HIS A 308 5.90 5.07 14.75
N ILE A 309 6.02 6.35 14.39
CA ILE A 309 4.96 7.13 13.73
C ILE A 309 4.74 6.65 12.29
N ILE A 310 5.81 6.45 11.51
CA ILE A 310 5.72 5.93 10.13
C ILE A 310 5.07 4.54 10.10
N HIS A 311 5.34 3.69 11.09
CA HIS A 311 4.67 2.39 11.17
C HIS A 311 3.13 2.52 11.27
N ILE A 312 2.62 3.59 11.88
CA ILE A 312 1.17 3.86 11.90
C ILE A 312 0.63 4.05 10.49
N SER A 313 1.31 4.83 9.63
CA SER A 313 0.84 5.06 8.27
C SER A 313 0.93 3.80 7.41
N HIS A 314 1.94 2.96 7.60
CA HIS A 314 2.02 1.67 6.90
C HIS A 314 0.81 0.78 7.24
N VAL A 315 0.41 0.72 8.51
CA VAL A 315 -0.67 -0.17 8.96
C VAL A 315 -2.06 0.41 8.75
N LYS A 316 -2.25 1.70 9.05
CA LYS A 316 -3.56 2.35 9.07
C LYS A 316 -3.81 3.27 7.87
N GLY A 317 -2.80 3.49 7.04
CA GLY A 317 -2.81 4.42 5.92
C GLY A 317 -2.29 5.81 6.29
N TYR A 318 -1.75 6.51 5.30
CA TYR A 318 -1.22 7.88 5.43
C TYR A 318 -2.30 8.94 5.75
N ASN A 319 -3.58 8.60 5.60
CA ASN A 319 -4.70 9.48 5.95
C ASN A 319 -5.25 9.21 7.37
N ASP A 320 -4.64 8.33 8.17
CA ASP A 320 -5.10 8.07 9.54
C ASP A 320 -4.92 9.32 10.41
N SER A 321 -5.97 9.66 11.17
CA SER A 321 -5.97 10.86 12.01
C SER A 321 -4.91 10.84 13.11
N ASN A 322 -4.55 9.67 13.66
CA ASN A 322 -3.48 9.60 14.66
C ASN A 322 -2.11 9.79 14.00
N PHE A 323 -1.91 9.23 12.80
CA PHE A 323 -0.68 9.44 12.06
C PHE A 323 -0.47 10.93 11.75
N LEU A 324 -1.48 11.59 11.18
CA LEU A 324 -1.40 13.01 10.82
C LEU A 324 -1.16 13.91 12.05
N ASP A 325 -1.85 13.64 13.17
CA ASP A 325 -1.64 14.39 14.42
C ASP A 325 -0.24 14.17 15.00
N PHE A 326 0.22 12.92 15.05
CA PHE A 326 1.55 12.59 15.60
C PHE A 326 2.68 13.08 14.71
N MET A 327 2.51 13.02 13.39
CA MET A 327 3.44 13.61 12.41
C MET A 327 3.61 15.10 12.65
N ARG A 328 2.51 15.84 12.77
CA ARG A 328 2.54 17.29 13.04
C ARG A 328 3.28 17.60 14.34
N LYS A 329 2.92 16.92 15.43
CA LYS A 329 3.56 17.09 16.75
C LYS A 329 5.05 16.71 16.70
N PHE A 330 5.40 15.66 15.98
CA PHE A 330 6.79 15.25 15.82
C PHE A 330 7.61 16.30 15.09
N ASN A 331 7.11 16.82 13.97
CA ASN A 331 7.80 17.86 13.19
C ASN A 331 7.96 19.16 13.99
N GLU A 332 6.93 19.55 14.77
CA GLU A 332 7.02 20.69 15.69
C GLU A 332 8.12 20.48 16.75
N LEU A 333 8.24 19.27 17.30
CA LEU A 333 9.31 18.96 18.25
C LEU A 333 10.70 18.98 17.61
N LEU A 334 10.85 18.61 16.33
CA LEU A 334 12.14 18.74 15.63
C LEU A 334 12.63 20.18 15.60
N GLU A 335 11.72 21.13 15.35
CA GLU A 335 12.03 22.56 15.35
C GLU A 335 12.39 23.04 16.77
N LEU A 336 11.58 22.69 17.77
CA LEU A 336 11.82 23.08 19.16
C LEU A 336 13.16 22.57 19.71
N TYR A 337 13.55 21.36 19.35
CA TYR A 337 14.82 20.77 19.79
C TYR A 337 15.99 21.03 18.84
N SER A 338 15.78 21.82 17.77
CA SER A 338 16.80 22.13 16.75
C SER A 338 17.49 20.87 16.19
N LEU A 339 16.71 19.81 15.96
CA LEU A 339 17.23 18.51 15.53
C LEU A 339 17.35 18.41 14.01
N SER A 340 18.52 18.02 13.51
CA SER A 340 18.80 17.75 12.10
C SER A 340 18.27 16.38 11.61
N ILE A 341 17.07 16.00 12.04
CA ILE A 341 16.38 14.80 11.58
C ILE A 341 15.41 15.20 10.47
N PRO A 342 15.36 14.51 9.32
CA PRO A 342 14.40 14.84 8.28
C PRO A 342 12.97 14.75 8.82
N ALA A 343 12.20 15.83 8.69
CA ALA A 343 10.78 15.84 9.04
C ALA A 343 10.03 14.69 8.37
N ILE A 344 9.00 14.17 9.05
CA ILE A 344 8.09 13.22 8.44
C ILE A 344 7.26 14.01 7.43
N LYS A 345 7.51 13.74 6.15
CA LYS A 345 6.65 14.18 5.06
C LYS A 345 5.63 13.08 4.83
N VAL A 346 4.39 13.47 4.52
CA VAL A 346 3.49 12.55 3.85
C VAL A 346 4.14 12.27 2.49
N LEU A 347 4.71 11.06 2.32
CA LEU A 347 4.94 10.49 0.99
C LEU A 347 3.63 10.71 0.25
N ASP A 348 3.69 11.39 -0.88
CA ASP A 348 2.59 12.10 -1.54
C ASP A 348 1.43 11.19 -1.99
N SER A 349 0.81 10.49 -1.03
CA SER A 349 -0.39 9.70 -1.15
C SER A 349 -1.61 10.59 -1.18
N SER A 350 -1.49 11.84 -0.71
CA SER A 350 -2.39 12.93 -1.03
C SER A 350 -2.35 13.19 -2.53
N ASN A 351 -1.18 13.45 -3.15
CA ASN A 351 -1.16 13.58 -4.61
C ASN A 351 -1.56 12.29 -5.31
N ASN A 352 -1.18 11.10 -4.85
CA ASN A 352 -1.70 9.88 -5.51
C ASN A 352 -3.21 9.69 -5.31
N PHE A 353 -3.78 10.03 -4.15
CA PHE A 353 -5.23 9.97 -3.92
C PHE A 353 -5.95 11.04 -4.74
N PHE A 354 -5.46 12.27 -4.73
CA PHE A 354 -6.01 13.39 -5.48
C PHE A 354 -5.89 13.15 -6.98
N LYS A 355 -4.71 12.72 -7.46
CA LYS A 355 -4.46 12.34 -8.85
C LYS A 355 -5.26 11.11 -9.30
N ARG A 356 -5.49 10.13 -8.42
CA ARG A 356 -6.36 8.98 -8.73
C ARG A 356 -7.85 9.33 -8.71
N ASN A 357 -8.27 10.32 -7.92
CA ASN A 357 -9.67 10.67 -7.73
C ASN A 357 -10.11 11.94 -8.46
N THR A 358 -9.20 12.67 -9.07
CA THR A 358 -9.45 13.74 -10.05
C THR A 358 -9.17 13.18 -11.44
N LEU A 359 -9.98 13.55 -12.42
CA LEU A 359 -10.08 12.93 -13.73
C LEU A 359 -9.99 13.99 -14.82
N VAL A 360 -9.46 13.61 -15.98
CA VAL A 360 -9.63 14.38 -17.22
C VAL A 360 -10.86 13.85 -17.94
N ILE A 361 -11.76 14.73 -18.36
CA ILE A 361 -12.95 14.39 -19.13
C ILE A 361 -12.78 14.92 -20.54
N TYR A 362 -12.91 14.03 -21.52
CA TYR A 362 -12.98 14.38 -22.94
C TYR A 362 -14.38 14.02 -23.46
N PRO A 363 -15.10 14.96 -24.08
CA PRO A 363 -16.22 14.59 -24.93
C PRO A 363 -15.67 13.74 -26.09
N LEU A 364 -16.39 12.70 -26.51
CA LEU A 364 -15.95 11.88 -27.65
C LEU A 364 -15.77 12.78 -28.87
N ASN A 365 -14.61 12.67 -29.53
CA ASN A 365 -14.49 13.07 -30.93
C ASN A 365 -15.28 12.06 -31.75
N SER A 366 -16.22 12.55 -32.55
CA SER A 366 -17.09 11.75 -33.40
C SER A 366 -16.39 11.06 -34.59
N LEU A 367 -15.06 10.88 -34.61
CA LEU A 367 -14.35 10.54 -35.86
C LEU A 367 -13.26 9.46 -35.84
N ASP A 368 -12.91 8.82 -34.71
CA ASP A 368 -11.93 7.70 -34.75
C ASP A 368 -12.38 6.47 -33.92
N ASP A 369 -13.32 5.71 -34.49
CA ASP A 369 -13.51 4.24 -34.35
C ASP A 369 -14.25 3.68 -33.08
N PRO A 370 -14.87 2.47 -33.13
CA PRO A 370 -16.21 2.22 -33.65
C PRO A 370 -16.96 1.25 -32.72
N GLN A 371 -17.70 1.71 -31.72
CA GLN A 371 -18.65 0.82 -31.05
C GLN A 371 -19.69 1.67 -30.35
N TYR A 372 -20.96 1.42 -30.69
CA TYR A 372 -22.18 2.05 -30.14
C TYR A 372 -22.68 3.32 -30.84
N PHE A 373 -22.86 3.21 -32.15
CA PHE A 373 -24.15 3.56 -32.75
C PHE A 373 -24.57 2.39 -33.64
N VAL A 374 -25.42 1.50 -33.11
CA VAL A 374 -26.24 0.62 -33.95
C VAL A 374 -27.66 1.09 -33.72
N ASP A 375 -28.10 2.04 -34.54
CA ASP A 375 -29.41 1.87 -35.16
C ASP A 375 -29.11 1.53 -36.62
N ARG A 376 -29.48 0.32 -37.04
CA ARG A 376 -29.36 -0.09 -38.43
C ARG A 376 -30.50 0.59 -39.16
N ASP A 377 -30.24 1.78 -39.68
CA ASP A 377 -30.74 2.29 -40.95
C ASP A 377 -30.13 3.67 -41.17
N PHE A 378 -29.72 3.97 -42.41
CA PHE A 378 -29.06 5.22 -42.86
C PHE A 378 -27.53 5.31 -42.72
N ILE A 379 -26.83 4.70 -43.67
CA ILE A 379 -25.71 5.39 -44.31
C ILE A 379 -25.91 5.33 -45.83
N LYS A 380 -26.16 6.50 -46.43
CA LYS A 380 -25.80 6.77 -47.82
C LYS A 380 -25.24 8.18 -47.94
N ASN A 381 -24.09 8.22 -48.60
CA ASN A 381 -23.39 9.35 -49.20
C ASN A 381 -22.48 10.15 -48.27
N GLY A 382 -21.19 9.84 -48.39
CA GLY A 382 -20.10 10.51 -47.71
C GLY A 382 -19.64 11.80 -48.39
N ASN A 383 -18.83 12.51 -47.62
CA ASN A 383 -17.77 13.47 -47.94
C ASN A 383 -17.80 14.52 -46.84
N PHE A 384 -16.78 14.58 -45.99
CA PHE A 384 -16.41 15.84 -45.33
C PHE A 384 -14.90 15.85 -45.06
N GLU A 385 -14.27 16.90 -45.58
CA GLU A 385 -12.91 17.35 -45.27
C GLU A 385 -12.81 17.73 -43.78
N ILE A 386 -11.71 17.34 -43.14
CA ILE A 386 -11.44 17.68 -41.74
C ILE A 386 -10.65 18.99 -41.73
N ASP A 387 -11.36 20.08 -41.45
CA ASP A 387 -10.77 21.34 -41.01
C ASP A 387 -10.79 21.43 -39.48
N SER A 388 -9.80 22.13 -38.95
CA SER A 388 -9.21 21.92 -37.63
C SER A 388 -9.65 22.93 -36.56
N VAL A 389 -10.27 22.50 -35.43
CA VAL A 389 -10.28 23.23 -34.13
C VAL A 389 -10.53 22.25 -32.94
N CYS A 390 -9.76 22.39 -31.86
CA CYS A 390 -9.87 21.64 -30.58
C CYS A 390 -11.21 21.81 -29.84
N TYR A 391 -11.85 20.72 -29.39
CA TYR A 391 -13.11 20.73 -28.62
C TYR A 391 -12.97 20.18 -27.18
N GLY A 392 -13.44 20.95 -26.18
CA GLY A 392 -14.25 20.43 -25.06
C GLY A 392 -13.60 19.78 -23.80
N GLN A 393 -12.29 19.86 -23.57
CA GLN A 393 -11.66 19.20 -22.41
C GLN A 393 -11.97 19.87 -21.05
N GLY A 394 -12.27 19.06 -20.02
CA GLY A 394 -12.43 19.51 -18.63
C GLY A 394 -11.92 18.53 -17.58
N SER A 395 -12.06 18.88 -16.31
CA SER A 395 -11.73 18.04 -15.15
C SER A 395 -13.00 17.49 -14.50
N GLY A 396 -12.87 16.38 -13.77
CA GLY A 396 -13.93 15.83 -12.91
C GLY A 396 -13.34 15.14 -11.69
N PHE A 397 -14.16 14.67 -10.77
CA PHE A 397 -13.68 13.93 -9.61
C PHE A 397 -14.67 12.92 -9.05
N TYR A 398 -14.17 11.86 -8.43
CA TYR A 398 -15.01 10.91 -7.70
C TYR A 398 -15.46 11.50 -6.37
N LEU A 399 -16.77 11.66 -6.21
CA LEU A 399 -17.40 12.02 -4.96
C LEU A 399 -18.01 10.76 -4.33
N LYS A 400 -17.60 10.46 -3.09
CA LYS A 400 -18.01 9.24 -2.39
C LYS A 400 -19.53 9.12 -2.34
N ASP A 401 -20.05 7.93 -2.61
CA ASP A 401 -21.47 7.55 -2.62
C ASP A 401 -22.35 8.26 -3.68
N ILE A 402 -21.77 9.10 -4.54
CA ILE A 402 -22.48 9.87 -5.57
C ILE A 402 -22.05 9.46 -6.98
N GLY A 403 -20.74 9.44 -7.26
CA GLY A 403 -20.21 9.19 -8.59
C GLY A 403 -19.20 10.24 -9.02
N ILE A 404 -18.99 10.38 -10.33
CA ILE A 404 -18.09 11.38 -10.89
C ILE A 404 -18.86 12.70 -11.03
N VAL A 405 -18.32 13.79 -10.51
CA VAL A 405 -18.90 15.13 -10.59
C VAL A 405 -18.04 16.01 -11.50
N THR A 406 -18.67 16.79 -12.37
CA THR A 406 -18.04 17.79 -13.24
C THR A 406 -19.05 18.90 -13.58
N ASN A 407 -18.66 19.86 -14.41
CA ASN A 407 -19.56 20.89 -14.94
C ASN A 407 -20.43 20.36 -16.09
N TYR A 408 -21.61 20.96 -16.28
CA TYR A 408 -22.48 20.64 -17.43
C TYR A 408 -21.79 21.00 -18.75
N HIS A 409 -21.17 22.18 -18.85
CA HIS A 409 -20.53 22.64 -20.09
C HIS A 409 -19.38 21.74 -20.57
N VAL A 410 -18.77 20.95 -19.66
CA VAL A 410 -17.71 19.98 -20.02
C VAL A 410 -18.29 18.79 -20.81
N VAL A 411 -19.57 18.49 -20.62
CA VAL A 411 -20.28 17.36 -21.27
C VAL A 411 -21.49 17.82 -22.08
N SER A 412 -21.66 19.12 -22.33
CA SER A 412 -22.88 19.69 -22.90
C SER A 412 -23.13 19.22 -24.32
N LEU A 413 -22.07 19.09 -25.14
CA LEU A 413 -22.19 18.62 -26.52
C LEU A 413 -22.90 17.26 -26.59
N ILE A 414 -22.57 16.34 -25.69
CA ILE A 414 -23.17 15.00 -25.64
C ILE A 414 -24.62 15.08 -25.16
N ILE A 415 -24.90 15.92 -24.15
CA ILE A 415 -26.26 16.09 -23.65
C ILE A 415 -27.15 16.71 -24.72
N GLU A 416 -26.67 17.74 -25.40
CA GLU A 416 -27.40 18.48 -26.43
C GLU A 416 -27.63 17.61 -27.67
N GLU A 417 -26.63 16.84 -28.12
CA GLU A 417 -26.78 15.88 -29.21
C GLU A 417 -27.84 14.80 -28.91
N VAL A 418 -27.86 14.26 -27.69
CA VAL A 418 -28.89 13.28 -27.26
C VAL A 418 -30.28 13.91 -27.28
N LEU A 419 -30.42 15.15 -26.82
CA LEU A 419 -31.70 15.85 -26.81
C LEU A 419 -32.18 16.21 -28.23
N GLU A 420 -31.29 16.71 -29.09
CA GLU A 420 -31.59 17.08 -30.48
C GLU A 420 -32.03 15.87 -31.31
N LYS A 421 -31.32 14.75 -31.19
CA LYS A 421 -31.65 13.49 -31.89
C LYS A 421 -32.85 12.76 -31.26
N LYS A 422 -33.53 13.35 -30.26
CA LYS A 422 -34.62 12.75 -29.47
C LYS A 422 -34.27 11.36 -28.91
N LEU A 423 -32.99 11.12 -28.65
CA LEU A 423 -32.53 9.86 -28.11
C LEU A 423 -32.85 9.85 -26.61
N THR A 424 -33.37 8.74 -26.08
CA THR A 424 -33.33 8.54 -24.63
C THR A 424 -31.88 8.39 -24.20
N PHE A 425 -31.53 8.80 -22.97
CA PHE A 425 -30.24 8.44 -22.35
C PHE A 425 -30.13 6.89 -22.19
N CYS A 426 -29.81 6.20 -23.28
CA CYS A 426 -29.59 4.76 -23.37
C CYS A 426 -28.57 4.28 -22.32
N LYS A 427 -28.57 2.99 -22.01
CA LYS A 427 -27.60 2.38 -21.07
C LYS A 427 -26.13 2.56 -21.48
N GLU A 428 -25.84 3.02 -22.69
CA GLU A 428 -24.54 2.82 -23.35
C GLU A 428 -23.90 4.09 -23.93
N TYR A 429 -24.30 5.31 -23.52
CA TYR A 429 -23.46 6.47 -23.80
C TYR A 429 -22.23 6.42 -22.91
N TYR A 430 -21.07 6.44 -23.54
CA TYR A 430 -19.79 6.30 -22.88
C TYR A 430 -19.05 7.62 -22.92
N LEU A 431 -18.54 8.08 -21.79
CA LEU A 431 -17.60 9.20 -21.70
C LEU A 431 -16.21 8.66 -21.40
N GLU A 432 -15.21 8.95 -22.24
CA GLU A 432 -13.82 8.61 -21.93
C GLU A 432 -13.28 9.57 -20.87
N TYR A 433 -12.83 9.00 -19.75
CA TYR A 433 -12.02 9.73 -18.78
C TYR A 433 -10.69 9.03 -18.55
N PHE A 434 -9.64 9.84 -18.33
CA PHE A 434 -8.29 9.35 -18.14
C PHE A 434 -7.99 9.22 -16.65
N THR A 435 -7.50 8.06 -16.26
CA THR A 435 -6.89 7.86 -14.93
C THR A 435 -5.44 7.45 -15.09
N GLU A 436 -4.55 8.06 -14.33
CA GLU A 436 -3.18 7.57 -14.19
C GLU A 436 -3.09 6.65 -12.97
N SER A 437 -2.82 5.37 -13.19
CA SER A 437 -2.57 4.40 -12.13
C SER A 437 -1.21 3.74 -12.35
N ASN A 438 -0.30 3.94 -11.39
CA ASN A 438 1.07 3.40 -11.41
C ASN A 438 1.88 3.83 -12.66
N GLY A 439 1.72 5.08 -13.11
CA GLY A 439 2.39 5.62 -14.30
C GLY A 439 1.84 5.09 -15.64
N LYS A 440 0.70 4.37 -15.62
CA LYS A 440 -0.03 3.94 -16.83
C LYS A 440 -1.35 4.70 -16.95
N GLN A 441 -1.66 5.14 -18.16
CA GLN A 441 -2.92 5.80 -18.51
C GLN A 441 -3.97 4.75 -18.89
N TYR A 442 -5.18 4.89 -18.34
CA TYR A 442 -6.33 4.02 -18.65
C TYR A 442 -7.51 4.86 -19.11
N LYS A 443 -8.19 4.41 -20.16
CA LYS A 443 -9.46 4.95 -20.64
C LYS A 443 -10.61 4.15 -20.03
N TYR A 444 -11.54 4.84 -19.40
CA TYR A 444 -12.76 4.23 -18.86
C TYR A 444 -13.98 4.96 -19.38
N HIS A 445 -15.09 4.24 -19.47
CA HIS A 445 -16.36 4.81 -19.86
C HIS A 445 -17.27 5.10 -18.66
N ALA A 446 -17.91 6.27 -18.66
CA ALA A 446 -18.95 6.65 -17.69
C ALA A 446 -20.27 7.07 -18.36
N LYS A 447 -21.38 6.85 -17.67
CA LYS A 447 -22.73 7.24 -18.09
C LYS A 447 -23.19 8.47 -17.32
N ILE A 448 -23.70 9.50 -18.01
CA ILE A 448 -24.39 10.62 -17.35
C ILE A 448 -25.66 10.10 -16.68
N ILE A 449 -25.80 10.34 -15.38
CA ILE A 449 -26.97 9.93 -14.59
C ILE A 449 -27.83 11.13 -14.18
N ALA A 450 -27.24 12.30 -13.95
CA ALA A 450 -27.99 13.52 -13.62
C ALA A 450 -27.24 14.74 -14.12
N TYR A 451 -27.95 15.81 -14.47
CA TYR A 451 -27.36 17.09 -14.84
C TYR A 451 -28.34 18.24 -14.60
N ASP A 452 -27.82 19.46 -14.52
CA ASP A 452 -28.58 20.70 -14.42
C ASP A 452 -27.82 21.80 -15.19
N LYS A 453 -28.41 22.25 -16.30
CA LYS A 453 -27.83 23.25 -17.21
C LYS A 453 -27.69 24.61 -16.52
N GLU A 454 -28.67 25.00 -15.72
CA GLU A 454 -28.72 26.30 -15.04
C GLU A 454 -27.71 26.38 -13.89
N LYS A 455 -27.46 25.24 -13.22
CA LYS A 455 -26.44 25.16 -12.15
C LYS A 455 -25.04 24.85 -12.67
N ASP A 456 -24.89 24.55 -13.96
CA ASP A 456 -23.67 24.06 -14.61
C ASP A 456 -23.06 22.82 -13.92
N ILE A 457 -23.89 21.79 -13.66
CA ILE A 457 -23.48 20.55 -12.98
C ILE A 457 -23.86 19.32 -13.79
N ALA A 458 -22.96 18.35 -13.86
CA ALA A 458 -23.24 16.99 -14.35
C ALA A 458 -22.68 15.93 -13.40
N ILE A 459 -23.41 14.82 -13.26
CA ILE A 459 -23.03 13.66 -12.46
C ILE A 459 -23.06 12.41 -13.34
N LEU A 460 -21.95 11.68 -13.30
CA LEU A 460 -21.73 10.49 -14.11
C LEU A 460 -21.48 9.27 -13.20
N LYS A 461 -21.84 8.09 -13.70
CA LYS A 461 -21.58 6.80 -13.07
C LYS A 461 -20.61 5.97 -13.94
N PRO A 462 -19.47 5.52 -13.40
CA PRO A 462 -18.52 4.70 -14.18
C PRO A 462 -19.12 3.32 -14.50
N LYS A 463 -18.76 2.74 -15.66
CA LYS A 463 -19.22 1.40 -16.11
C LYS A 463 -18.68 0.27 -15.23
N TYR A 464 -17.48 0.43 -14.66
CA TYR A 464 -16.83 -0.58 -13.81
C TYR A 464 -16.81 -0.13 -12.34
N PRO A 465 -17.46 -0.85 -11.41
CA PRO A 465 -17.68 -0.41 -10.03
C PRO A 465 -16.51 -0.67 -9.06
N ASP A 466 -15.42 -1.31 -9.47
CA ASP A 466 -14.27 -1.63 -8.58
C ASP A 466 -13.50 -0.39 -8.08
N LEU A 467 -13.93 0.82 -8.45
CA LEU A 467 -13.40 2.11 -8.01
C LEU A 467 -14.35 2.87 -7.06
N VAL A 468 -15.51 2.30 -6.70
CA VAL A 468 -16.64 3.08 -6.12
C VAL A 468 -16.50 3.40 -4.63
N ASP A 469 -15.50 2.88 -3.92
CA ASP A 469 -15.35 3.16 -2.47
C ASP A 469 -14.20 4.15 -2.11
N SER A 470 -13.53 4.74 -3.11
CA SER A 470 -12.32 5.57 -2.92
C SER A 470 -12.48 7.08 -3.14
N GLY A 471 -13.69 7.61 -3.33
CA GLY A 471 -13.91 9.03 -3.67
C GLY A 471 -13.70 10.04 -2.53
N PHE A 472 -13.69 11.32 -2.88
CA PHE A 472 -13.63 12.44 -1.94
C PHE A 472 -14.87 12.46 -1.03
N LYS A 473 -14.66 12.83 0.24
CA LYS A 473 -15.74 13.29 1.12
C LYS A 473 -16.07 14.75 0.80
N TYR A 474 -17.27 15.21 1.14
CA TYR A 474 -17.67 16.59 0.94
C TYR A 474 -18.07 17.28 2.25
N ASN A 475 -18.04 18.61 2.23
CA ASN A 475 -18.55 19.46 3.31
C ASN A 475 -19.34 20.63 2.72
N LYS A 476 -20.55 20.85 3.23
CA LYS A 476 -21.43 21.93 2.75
C LYS A 476 -21.14 23.29 3.39
N ARG A 477 -20.27 23.33 4.41
CA ARG A 477 -19.96 24.52 5.20
C ARG A 477 -18.55 25.00 4.88
N PHE A 478 -18.44 26.30 4.63
CA PHE A 478 -17.21 27.03 4.41
C PHE A 478 -17.49 28.53 4.61
N ASN A 479 -16.46 29.32 4.86
CA ASN A 479 -16.53 30.76 5.08
C ASN A 479 -15.65 31.52 4.10
N ILE A 480 -15.94 32.81 3.90
CA ILE A 480 -15.00 33.73 3.24
C ILE A 480 -13.67 33.73 4.02
N ASN A 481 -12.56 33.81 3.31
CA ASN A 481 -11.18 33.69 3.77
C ASN A 481 -10.71 32.28 4.18
N ASP A 482 -11.57 31.25 4.10
CA ASP A 482 -11.12 29.87 4.30
C ASP A 482 -10.05 29.51 3.27
N SER A 483 -9.01 28.80 3.70
CA SER A 483 -7.98 28.28 2.80
C SER A 483 -8.51 27.10 2.01
N ILE A 484 -8.22 27.11 0.70
CA ILE A 484 -8.67 26.10 -0.25
C ILE A 484 -7.51 25.50 -1.03
N THR A 485 -7.74 24.32 -1.60
CA THR A 485 -6.88 23.69 -2.59
C THR A 485 -7.72 23.32 -3.80
N LEU A 486 -7.35 23.84 -4.96
CA LEU A 486 -7.96 23.51 -6.25
C LEU A 486 -7.15 22.41 -6.92
N LEU A 487 -7.82 21.36 -7.40
CA LEU A 487 -7.19 20.27 -8.12
C LEU A 487 -7.72 20.18 -9.56
N GLY A 488 -6.85 19.81 -10.51
CA GLY A 488 -7.26 19.64 -11.90
C GLY A 488 -6.14 19.24 -12.84
N PHE A 489 -6.52 19.03 -14.11
CA PHE A 489 -5.61 18.74 -15.21
C PHE A 489 -5.78 19.79 -16.32
N PRO A 490 -5.02 20.89 -16.26
CA PRO A 490 -5.17 21.96 -17.22
C PRO A 490 -4.59 21.58 -18.59
N ASN A 491 -5.36 21.80 -19.67
CA ASN A 491 -5.02 21.53 -21.07
C ASN A 491 -4.22 20.22 -21.26
N HIS A 492 -4.70 19.13 -20.67
CA HIS A 492 -3.91 17.90 -20.59
C HIS A 492 -3.67 17.29 -21.99
N THR A 493 -2.39 17.19 -22.35
CA THR A 493 -1.81 16.37 -23.41
C THR A 493 -1.09 15.17 -22.80
N THR A 494 -0.76 14.15 -23.59
CA THR A 494 0.03 13.01 -23.10
C THR A 494 1.33 13.50 -22.45
N GLY A 495 1.46 13.33 -21.12
CA GLY A 495 2.60 13.81 -20.33
C GLY A 495 2.34 15.05 -19.47
N SER A 496 1.15 15.66 -19.52
CA SER A 496 0.80 16.81 -18.66
C SER A 496 0.68 16.43 -17.18
N GLU A 497 1.21 17.28 -16.29
CA GLU A 497 1.23 17.01 -14.85
C GLU A 497 -0.09 17.42 -14.15
N PHE A 498 -0.48 16.61 -13.16
CA PHE A 498 -1.55 16.92 -12.21
C PHE A 498 -1.24 18.20 -11.43
N ARG A 499 -2.17 19.15 -11.35
CA ARG A 499 -1.98 20.39 -10.59
C ARG A 499 -2.79 20.45 -9.31
N SER A 500 -2.15 21.05 -8.30
CA SER A 500 -2.71 21.35 -6.98
C SER A 500 -2.35 22.78 -6.60
N ASP A 501 -3.29 23.71 -6.78
CA ASP A 501 -3.10 25.14 -6.54
C ASP A 501 -3.78 25.57 -5.22
N LYS A 502 -3.02 26.20 -4.32
CA LYS A 502 -3.55 26.71 -3.05
C LYS A 502 -4.10 28.13 -3.22
N GLY A 503 -5.15 28.45 -2.47
CA GLY A 503 -5.75 29.78 -2.44
C GLY A 503 -6.67 29.98 -1.24
N LYS A 504 -7.56 30.97 -1.33
CA LYS A 504 -8.59 31.33 -0.37
C LYS A 504 -9.89 31.70 -1.06
N ILE A 505 -10.98 31.61 -0.30
CA ILE A 505 -12.29 32.11 -0.72
C ILE A 505 -12.33 33.62 -0.54
N ILE A 506 -12.61 34.37 -1.59
CA ILE A 506 -12.54 35.84 -1.60
C ILE A 506 -13.90 36.45 -1.30
N ARG A 507 -14.92 36.13 -2.10
CA ARG A 507 -16.27 36.68 -1.92
C ARG A 507 -17.33 35.79 -2.53
N LYS A 508 -18.57 36.02 -2.12
CA LYS A 508 -19.75 35.39 -2.70
C LYS A 508 -20.22 36.20 -3.91
N ILE A 509 -20.43 35.53 -5.03
CA ILE A 509 -21.03 36.09 -6.24
C ILE A 509 -22.46 35.52 -6.35
N LYS A 510 -23.44 36.41 -6.53
CA LYS A 510 -24.84 36.02 -6.70
C LYS A 510 -25.19 36.06 -8.18
N ASN A 511 -25.42 34.88 -8.77
CA ASN A 511 -26.01 34.75 -10.10
C ASN A 511 -27.51 34.46 -9.96
N LYS A 512 -28.28 34.60 -11.04
CA LYS A 512 -29.74 34.44 -11.04
C LYS A 512 -30.21 33.11 -10.45
N ASN A 513 -29.47 32.02 -10.70
CA ASN A 513 -29.90 30.65 -10.36
C ASN A 513 -29.08 29.98 -9.26
N ILE A 514 -27.82 30.39 -9.06
CA ILE A 514 -26.94 29.88 -8.01
C ILE A 514 -26.05 30.99 -7.44
N SER A 515 -25.59 30.81 -6.20
CA SER A 515 -24.47 31.58 -5.68
C SER A 515 -23.16 30.82 -5.90
N THR A 516 -22.21 31.46 -6.56
CA THR A 516 -20.82 31.00 -6.71
C THR A 516 -19.91 31.78 -5.77
N TYR A 517 -18.66 31.35 -5.67
CA TYR A 517 -17.67 31.98 -4.79
C TYR A 517 -16.36 32.16 -5.53
N GLU A 518 -15.86 33.40 -5.54
CA GLU A 518 -14.57 33.74 -6.13
C GLU A 518 -13.43 33.23 -5.25
N ILE A 519 -12.38 32.72 -5.88
CA ILE A 519 -11.15 32.25 -5.24
C ILE A 519 -9.94 32.98 -5.83
N ASP A 520 -8.83 33.05 -5.10
CA ASP A 520 -7.55 33.62 -5.62
C ASP A 520 -6.57 32.55 -6.13
N ALA A 521 -6.99 31.27 -6.16
CA ALA A 521 -6.23 30.20 -6.77
C ALA A 521 -6.20 30.37 -8.30
N LYS A 522 -5.04 30.14 -8.91
CA LYS A 522 -4.88 30.25 -10.37
C LYS A 522 -5.68 29.13 -11.07
N ILE A 523 -6.63 29.50 -11.94
CA ILE A 523 -7.31 28.56 -12.85
C ILE A 523 -6.70 28.68 -14.24
N PHE A 524 -6.32 27.54 -14.81
CA PHE A 524 -5.92 27.41 -16.21
C PHE A 524 -7.05 26.74 -17.02
N ALA A 525 -7.03 26.87 -18.34
CA ALA A 525 -7.98 26.16 -19.19
C ALA A 525 -7.86 24.63 -18.96
N GLY A 526 -8.99 23.91 -18.87
CA GLY A 526 -9.07 22.49 -18.50
C GLY A 526 -9.34 22.19 -17.00
N ASN A 527 -9.20 23.17 -16.10
CA ASN A 527 -9.50 22.98 -14.66
C ASN A 527 -11.00 23.00 -14.31
N SER A 528 -11.88 23.46 -15.22
CA SER A 528 -13.34 23.45 -15.01
C SER A 528 -13.81 22.04 -14.66
N GLY A 529 -14.63 21.93 -13.63
CA GLY A 529 -15.17 20.66 -13.12
C GLY A 529 -14.29 19.96 -12.08
N GLY A 530 -13.08 20.48 -11.82
CA GLY A 530 -12.19 19.98 -10.77
C GLY A 530 -12.69 20.27 -9.34
N PRO A 531 -12.25 19.50 -8.33
CA PRO A 531 -12.69 19.70 -6.95
C PRO A 531 -11.96 20.88 -6.27
N VAL A 532 -12.73 21.66 -5.52
CA VAL A 532 -12.20 22.64 -4.56
C VAL A 532 -12.31 22.06 -3.15
N LEU A 533 -11.17 21.91 -2.49
CA LEU A 533 -11.03 21.26 -1.18
C LEU A 533 -10.83 22.27 -0.05
N ASN A 534 -11.36 21.97 1.13
CA ASN A 534 -11.00 22.65 2.38
C ASN A 534 -9.69 22.10 2.99
N TYR A 535 -9.23 22.67 4.10
CA TYR A 535 -8.04 22.21 4.85
C TYR A 535 -8.12 20.78 5.39
N LYS A 536 -9.30 20.15 5.40
CA LYS A 536 -9.52 18.74 5.77
C LYS A 536 -9.54 17.81 4.56
N ASN A 537 -9.27 18.32 3.36
CA ASN A 537 -9.36 17.60 2.09
C ASN A 537 -10.79 17.12 1.75
N GLU A 538 -11.80 17.83 2.25
CA GLU A 538 -13.20 17.61 1.88
C GLU A 538 -13.58 18.57 0.75
N VAL A 539 -14.30 18.07 -0.25
CA VAL A 539 -14.82 18.89 -1.36
C VAL A 539 -15.86 19.86 -0.82
N ILE A 540 -15.65 21.14 -1.06
CA ILE A 540 -16.61 22.22 -0.75
C ILE A 540 -17.24 22.79 -2.02
N GLY A 541 -16.65 22.55 -3.19
CA GLY A 541 -17.13 23.08 -4.45
C GLY A 541 -16.55 22.43 -5.70
N ILE A 542 -17.13 22.81 -6.83
CA ILE A 542 -16.74 22.41 -8.19
C ILE A 542 -16.21 23.66 -8.87
N ALA A 543 -14.96 23.64 -9.31
CA ALA A 543 -14.33 24.76 -9.99
C ALA A 543 -15.07 25.08 -11.29
N THR A 544 -15.33 26.36 -11.55
CA THR A 544 -15.96 26.83 -12.78
C THR A 544 -15.30 28.14 -13.24
N LYS A 545 -15.38 28.42 -14.53
CA LYS A 545 -15.03 29.74 -15.06
C LYS A 545 -16.24 30.65 -14.80
N GLY A 546 -16.05 31.77 -14.11
CA GLY A 546 -17.09 32.79 -13.94
C GLY A 546 -17.56 33.42 -15.27
N PHE A 547 -18.40 34.45 -15.20
CA PHE A 547 -18.84 35.22 -16.37
C PHE A 547 -18.48 36.69 -16.18
N THR A 548 -17.80 37.32 -17.15
CA THR A 548 -17.66 38.78 -17.23
C THR A 548 -17.63 39.29 -18.67
N ASP A 549 -18.31 40.40 -18.94
CA ASP A 549 -18.34 41.09 -20.25
C ASP A 549 -17.02 41.83 -20.59
N ARG A 550 -15.94 41.62 -19.83
CA ARG A 550 -14.67 42.39 -19.94
C ARG A 550 -13.40 41.53 -19.97
N GLY A 551 -13.50 40.30 -20.47
CA GLY A 551 -12.35 39.50 -20.92
C GLY A 551 -11.47 38.86 -19.82
N ILE A 552 -11.61 39.22 -18.54
CA ILE A 552 -10.97 38.50 -17.43
C ILE A 552 -12.05 37.92 -16.52
N VAL A 553 -12.19 36.60 -16.60
CA VAL A 553 -13.14 35.82 -15.83
C VAL A 553 -12.50 35.41 -14.49
N PRO A 554 -13.02 35.84 -13.33
CA PRO A 554 -12.47 35.42 -12.06
C PRO A 554 -12.70 33.90 -11.87
N PRO A 555 -11.73 33.20 -11.28
CA PRO A 555 -11.92 31.80 -10.94
C PRO A 555 -12.95 31.66 -9.82
N GLU A 556 -13.96 30.83 -10.07
CA GLU A 556 -15.08 30.64 -9.15
C GLU A 556 -15.23 29.15 -8.81
N PHE A 557 -16.02 28.85 -7.78
CA PHE A 557 -16.56 27.51 -7.60
C PHE A 557 -18.06 27.53 -7.31
N ILE A 558 -18.72 26.48 -7.79
CA ILE A 558 -20.10 26.15 -7.49
C ILE A 558 -20.11 25.31 -6.20
N PRO A 559 -20.83 25.74 -5.14
CA PRO A 559 -20.90 24.99 -3.89
C PRO A 559 -21.38 23.54 -4.08
N ILE A 560 -20.69 22.60 -3.43
CA ILE A 560 -20.95 21.16 -3.61
C ILE A 560 -22.37 20.74 -3.22
N LYS A 561 -23.04 21.52 -2.37
CA LYS A 561 -24.44 21.31 -1.99
C LYS A 561 -25.38 21.22 -3.20
N TYR A 562 -25.11 21.97 -4.27
CA TYR A 562 -25.95 21.99 -5.46
C TYR A 562 -25.82 20.67 -6.24
N ALA A 563 -24.63 20.07 -6.31
CA ALA A 563 -24.47 18.76 -6.93
C ALA A 563 -25.20 17.66 -6.14
N ILE A 564 -25.19 17.76 -4.82
CA ILE A 564 -25.94 16.83 -3.96
C ILE A 564 -27.45 16.96 -4.19
N GLU A 565 -27.95 18.18 -4.38
CA GLU A 565 -29.36 18.42 -4.72
C GLU A 565 -29.71 17.84 -6.09
N VAL A 566 -28.87 18.07 -7.11
CA VAL A 566 -29.05 17.49 -8.47
C VAL A 566 -29.07 15.96 -8.42
N TYR A 567 -28.18 15.34 -7.64
CA TYR A 567 -28.15 13.89 -7.46
C TYR A 567 -29.44 13.35 -6.81
N LYS A 568 -29.88 13.98 -5.70
CA LYS A 568 -31.07 13.55 -4.97
C LYS A 568 -32.35 13.66 -5.80
N ASN A 569 -32.52 14.77 -6.52
CA ASN A 569 -33.65 14.97 -7.42
C ASN A 569 -33.71 13.91 -8.53
N HIS A 570 -32.57 13.31 -8.90
CA HIS A 570 -32.53 12.19 -9.84
C HIS A 570 -32.91 10.87 -9.17
N THR A 571 -32.40 10.57 -7.97
CA THR A 571 -32.71 9.32 -7.27
C THR A 571 -34.18 9.22 -6.87
N ASP A 572 -34.79 10.35 -6.49
CA ASP A 572 -36.18 10.41 -6.04
C ASP A 572 -37.18 10.28 -7.20
N LYS A 573 -36.75 10.51 -8.45
CA LYS A 573 -37.57 10.28 -9.67
C LYS A 573 -37.54 8.82 -10.18
N LYS A 574 -36.75 7.94 -9.55
CA LYS A 574 -36.58 6.52 -9.92
C LYS A 574 -37.22 5.54 -8.94
N LEU A 575 -37.79 6.04 -7.85
CA LEU A 575 -38.72 5.35 -6.95
C LEU A 575 -40.14 5.78 -7.32
#